data_AF-A0A850QKD6-F1
#
_entry.id   AF-A0A850QKD6-F1
#
_cell.length_a   1.000
_cell.length_b   1.000
_cell.length_c   1.000
_cell.angle_alpha   90.00
_cell.angle_beta   90.00
_cell.angle_gamma   90.00
#
_symmetry.space_group_name_H-M   'P 1'
#
loop_
_entity.id
_entity.type
_entity.pdbx_description
1 polymer ?
#
loop_
_entity_poly.entity_id
_entity_poly.type
_entity_poly.pdbx_seq_one_letter_code
_entity_poly.pdbx_strand_id
1 'polypeptide(L)'
;LTEEEVDSLKTQLADYQQALDMQQTRALQYQQAIQALEKARDLSGDHQLLPDQAPPYLQQLTQEQDKQTTALLALKHKLDMSSAAAQQFDKGLAIVTTIAGAVERTNAGVKARELLAKARELRSVVERGEQLKSQYRDLERSVRNQQQATEQAQAYQKKFMVVLDGEMALAQEQERHEATLESLEQDQAALVEQRNELRHQEQQLSAKITELEAKAPAWIAASDALERLAEQSEAELDSSQAVMEAMQKTLESERTASSNRDQLAARKQQLDNDIERLAQPGGSDDSRLRALADTLGGTMLSEIYDDITIDDAPYFSAMYGPARHAIVVPDLQGIKDKLIALDDCPDDLYIIEGDADAFDDSGFDVDELEDAVCVHLNDRQLRYSRFPKVPLFGRAAREQRLETLREERDQVVEDHAKASFDSQKLQRLYQSFNSFV
;
A
#
# COMPACT_ATOMS: atom_id res chain seq x y z
N LEU A 1 169.27 67.79 -57.90
CA LEU A 1 167.88 67.44 -58.26
C LEU A 1 166.97 68.26 -57.38
N THR A 2 166.36 69.24 -58.01
CA THR A 2 165.35 70.11 -57.43
C THR A 2 164.01 69.35 -57.42
N GLU A 3 163.15 69.63 -56.44
CA GLU A 3 161.99 68.80 -56.05
C GLU A 3 161.02 68.40 -57.17
N GLU A 4 160.91 69.18 -58.25
CA GLU A 4 159.99 68.90 -59.38
C GLU A 4 160.31 67.59 -60.13
N GLU A 5 161.58 67.21 -60.26
CA GLU A 5 161.94 65.93 -60.92
C GLU A 5 161.58 64.72 -60.04
N VAL A 6 161.55 64.92 -58.73
CA VAL A 6 161.23 63.86 -57.75
C VAL A 6 159.73 63.61 -57.70
N ASP A 7 158.90 64.65 -57.80
CA ASP A 7 157.44 64.49 -57.84
C ASP A 7 156.96 63.88 -59.16
N SER A 8 157.59 64.23 -60.29
CA SER A 8 157.35 63.59 -61.58
C SER A 8 157.58 62.07 -61.55
N LEU A 9 158.73 61.64 -61.01
CA LEU A 9 159.09 60.22 -60.93
C LEU A 9 158.23 59.45 -59.92
N LYS A 10 157.83 60.06 -58.80
CA LYS A 10 156.88 59.43 -57.86
C LYS A 10 155.52 59.20 -58.50
N THR A 11 155.04 60.16 -59.28
CA THR A 11 153.74 60.05 -59.96
C THR A 11 153.77 58.92 -61.00
N GLN A 12 154.83 58.85 -61.82
CA GLN A 12 154.99 57.77 -62.80
C GLN A 12 155.16 56.40 -62.16
N LEU A 13 155.88 56.30 -61.03
CA LEU A 13 156.05 55.03 -60.32
C LEU A 13 154.75 54.57 -59.67
N ALA A 14 153.96 55.48 -59.10
CA ALA A 14 152.64 55.17 -58.53
C ALA A 14 151.66 54.68 -59.61
N ASP A 15 151.62 55.35 -60.78
CA ASP A 15 150.79 54.95 -61.91
C ASP A 15 151.19 53.56 -62.45
N TYR A 16 152.49 53.26 -62.54
CA TYR A 16 152.98 51.95 -62.94
C TYR A 16 152.65 50.86 -61.92
N GLN A 17 152.77 51.15 -60.62
CA GLN A 17 152.45 50.18 -59.57
C GLN A 17 150.95 49.87 -59.56
N GLN A 18 150.10 50.89 -59.71
CA GLN A 18 148.65 50.72 -59.81
C GLN A 18 148.26 49.94 -61.08
N ALA A 19 148.95 50.17 -62.21
CA ALA A 19 148.78 49.39 -63.42
C ALA A 19 149.21 47.91 -63.25
N LEU A 20 150.30 47.66 -62.53
CA LEU A 20 150.80 46.32 -62.23
C LEU A 20 149.82 45.53 -61.33
N ASP A 21 149.29 46.16 -60.27
CA ASP A 21 148.32 45.53 -59.37
C ASP A 21 146.99 45.24 -60.10
N MET A 22 146.56 46.14 -61.00
CA MET A 22 145.42 45.87 -61.90
C MET A 22 145.71 44.72 -62.86
N GLN A 23 146.93 44.60 -63.37
CA GLN A 23 147.32 43.48 -64.23
C GLN A 23 147.36 42.16 -63.47
N GLN A 24 147.90 42.13 -62.25
CA GLN A 24 147.90 40.93 -61.39
C GLN A 24 146.49 40.50 -61.02
N THR A 25 145.61 41.45 -60.68
CA THR A 25 144.19 41.15 -60.39
C THR A 25 143.49 40.57 -61.61
N ARG A 26 143.70 41.14 -62.80
CA ARG A 26 143.16 40.61 -64.06
C ARG A 26 143.72 39.23 -64.39
N ALA A 27 145.01 38.99 -64.15
CA ALA A 27 145.64 37.69 -64.38
C ALA A 27 145.05 36.60 -63.47
N LEU A 28 144.81 36.91 -62.18
CA LEU A 28 144.16 35.99 -61.25
C LEU A 28 142.72 35.69 -61.67
N GLN A 29 141.94 36.72 -62.02
CA GLN A 29 140.57 36.56 -62.52
C GLN A 29 140.52 35.70 -63.79
N TYR A 30 141.49 35.87 -64.69
CA TYR A 30 141.61 35.05 -65.89
C TYR A 30 141.92 33.59 -65.57
N GLN A 31 142.85 33.30 -64.64
CA GLN A 31 143.10 31.94 -64.18
C GLN A 31 141.87 31.30 -63.52
N GLN A 32 141.14 32.04 -62.68
CA GLN A 32 139.90 31.55 -62.07
C GLN A 32 138.82 31.27 -63.12
N ALA A 33 138.69 32.12 -64.15
CA ALA A 33 137.76 31.91 -65.25
C ALA A 33 138.12 30.67 -66.08
N ILE A 34 139.41 30.43 -66.35
CA ILE A 34 139.86 29.20 -67.02
C ILE A 34 139.54 27.97 -66.18
N GLN A 35 139.85 27.98 -64.87
CA GLN A 35 139.56 26.85 -63.99
C GLN A 35 138.04 26.57 -63.89
N ALA A 36 137.21 27.61 -63.87
CA ALA A 36 135.75 27.45 -63.90
C ALA A 36 135.26 26.87 -65.23
N LEU A 37 135.86 27.28 -66.36
CA LEU A 37 135.57 26.75 -67.68
C LEU A 37 135.98 25.27 -67.80
N GLU A 38 137.18 24.90 -67.33
CA GLU A 38 137.64 23.51 -67.30
C GLU A 38 136.73 22.62 -66.46
N LYS A 39 136.32 23.08 -65.27
CA LYS A 39 135.34 22.36 -64.45
C LYS A 39 133.98 22.21 -65.15
N ALA A 40 133.52 23.24 -65.85
CA ALA A 40 132.29 23.17 -66.63
C ALA A 40 132.40 22.14 -67.76
N ARG A 41 133.54 22.09 -68.46
CA ARG A 41 133.83 21.10 -69.52
C ARG A 41 133.82 19.67 -69.00
N ASP A 42 134.40 19.43 -67.82
CA ASP A 42 134.43 18.10 -67.23
C ASP A 42 133.04 17.63 -66.79
N LEU A 43 132.22 18.53 -66.23
CA LEU A 43 130.86 18.21 -65.79
C LEU A 43 129.87 18.08 -66.95
N SER A 44 130.05 18.83 -68.03
CA SER A 44 129.22 18.73 -69.24
C SER A 44 129.64 17.62 -70.19
N GLY A 45 130.88 17.13 -70.06
CA GLY A 45 131.48 16.15 -70.99
C GLY A 45 131.88 16.74 -72.34
N ASP A 46 131.84 18.07 -72.52
CA ASP A 46 132.25 18.76 -73.75
C ASP A 46 133.57 19.50 -73.56
N HIS A 47 134.68 18.85 -73.94
CA HIS A 47 136.03 19.39 -73.76
C HIS A 47 136.39 20.55 -74.71
N GLN A 48 135.53 20.90 -75.67
CA GLN A 48 135.75 22.02 -76.60
C GLN A 48 134.95 23.28 -76.27
N LEU A 49 134.19 23.30 -75.15
CA LEU A 49 133.32 24.42 -74.79
C LEU A 49 134.08 25.75 -74.73
N LEU A 50 133.71 26.70 -75.58
CA LEU A 50 134.27 28.06 -75.58
C LEU A 50 133.53 28.95 -74.58
N PRO A 51 134.19 29.97 -73.99
CA PRO A 51 133.56 30.88 -73.01
C PRO A 51 132.26 31.53 -73.52
N ASP A 52 132.22 31.94 -74.79
CA ASP A 52 131.07 32.59 -75.41
C ASP A 52 129.87 31.63 -75.61
N GLN A 53 130.12 30.31 -75.61
CA GLN A 53 129.10 29.27 -75.79
C GLN A 53 128.59 28.69 -74.47
N ALA A 54 129.20 29.03 -73.33
CA ALA A 54 128.78 28.54 -72.02
C ALA A 54 127.41 29.09 -71.56
N PRO A 55 127.06 30.38 -71.71
CA PRO A 55 125.74 30.90 -71.33
C PRO A 55 124.56 30.24 -72.07
N PRO A 56 124.55 30.07 -73.42
CA PRO A 56 123.45 29.39 -74.09
C PRO A 56 123.37 27.90 -73.74
N TYR A 57 124.50 27.23 -73.49
CA TYR A 57 124.52 25.83 -73.07
C TYR A 57 123.94 25.64 -71.65
N LEU A 58 124.25 26.53 -70.71
CA LEU A 58 123.63 26.51 -69.37
C LEU A 58 122.12 26.72 -69.45
N GLN A 59 121.65 27.65 -70.29
CA GLN A 59 120.22 27.83 -70.52
C GLN A 59 119.54 26.56 -71.05
N GLN A 60 120.19 25.85 -71.99
CA GLN A 60 119.67 24.56 -72.47
C GLN A 60 119.57 23.53 -71.34
N LEU A 61 120.62 23.36 -70.53
CA LEU A 61 120.61 22.42 -69.39
C LEU A 61 119.54 22.76 -68.35
N THR A 62 119.36 24.05 -68.02
CA THR A 62 118.28 24.47 -67.10
C THR A 62 116.89 24.18 -67.67
N GLN A 63 116.67 24.42 -68.97
CA GLN A 63 115.41 24.05 -69.63
C GLN A 63 115.20 22.53 -69.65
N GLU A 64 116.25 21.73 -69.83
CA GLU A 64 116.17 20.27 -69.75
C GLU A 64 115.85 19.79 -68.33
N GLN A 65 116.48 20.39 -67.31
CA GLN A 65 116.19 20.12 -65.91
C GLN A 65 114.73 20.43 -65.56
N ASP A 66 114.20 21.58 -65.97
CA ASP A 66 112.81 21.96 -65.72
C ASP A 66 111.83 21.02 -66.42
N LYS A 67 112.13 20.63 -67.68
CA LYS A 67 111.35 19.64 -68.43
C LYS A 67 111.32 18.29 -67.70
N GLN A 68 112.48 17.80 -67.25
CA GLN A 68 112.58 16.53 -66.53
C GLN A 68 111.87 16.58 -65.17
N THR A 69 112.02 17.67 -64.43
CA THR A 69 111.36 17.86 -63.12
C THR A 69 109.84 17.88 -63.27
N THR A 70 109.34 18.59 -64.28
CA THR A 70 107.90 18.64 -64.57
C THR A 70 107.38 17.26 -64.99
N ALA A 71 108.12 16.53 -65.83
CA ALA A 71 107.78 15.17 -66.22
C ALA A 71 107.74 14.21 -65.02
N LEU A 72 108.70 14.32 -64.10
CA LEU A 72 108.78 13.51 -62.89
C LEU A 72 107.61 13.78 -61.94
N LEU A 73 107.26 15.05 -61.72
CA LEU A 73 106.11 15.41 -60.88
C LEU A 73 104.79 14.91 -61.48
N ALA A 74 104.60 15.04 -62.79
CA ALA A 74 103.43 14.50 -63.47
C ALA A 74 103.33 12.97 -63.35
N LEU A 75 104.47 12.27 -63.44
CA LEU A 75 104.54 10.83 -63.30
C LEU A 75 104.26 10.38 -61.85
N LYS A 76 104.80 11.11 -60.86
CA LYS A 76 104.52 10.89 -59.43
C LYS A 76 103.02 11.06 -59.14
N HIS A 77 102.39 12.13 -59.62
CA HIS A 77 100.96 12.34 -59.41
C HIS A 77 100.11 11.21 -60.04
N LYS A 78 100.45 10.74 -61.24
CA LYS A 78 99.80 9.58 -61.86
C LYS A 78 100.00 8.30 -61.03
N LEU A 79 101.18 8.09 -60.47
CA LEU A 79 101.47 6.96 -59.59
C LEU A 79 100.64 7.02 -58.30
N ASP A 80 100.60 8.18 -57.65
CA ASP A 80 99.83 8.39 -56.42
C ASP A 80 98.33 8.16 -56.67
N MET A 81 97.78 8.73 -57.74
CA MET A 81 96.38 8.49 -58.14
C MET A 81 96.11 7.00 -58.45
N SER A 82 97.00 6.34 -59.17
CA SER A 82 96.88 4.91 -59.49
C SER A 82 96.94 4.04 -58.24
N SER A 83 97.85 4.36 -57.30
CA SER A 83 97.98 3.65 -56.03
C SER A 83 96.73 3.80 -55.16
N ALA A 84 96.16 5.01 -55.08
CA ALA A 84 94.92 5.26 -54.37
C ALA A 84 93.73 4.53 -55.02
N ALA A 85 93.65 4.53 -56.36
CA ALA A 85 92.64 3.79 -57.10
C ALA A 85 92.75 2.27 -56.86
N ALA A 86 93.97 1.72 -56.84
CA ALA A 86 94.21 0.31 -56.53
C ALA A 86 93.77 -0.06 -55.11
N GLN A 87 94.09 0.76 -54.11
CA GLN A 87 93.64 0.54 -52.72
C GLN A 87 92.11 0.59 -52.59
N GLN A 88 91.45 1.54 -53.25
CA GLN A 88 89.98 1.62 -53.25
C GLN A 88 89.36 0.41 -53.97
N PHE A 89 89.99 -0.04 -55.06
CA PHE A 89 89.58 -1.23 -55.76
C PHE A 89 89.70 -2.48 -54.88
N ASP A 90 90.83 -2.68 -54.20
CA ASP A 90 91.05 -3.85 -53.34
C ASP A 90 90.07 -3.85 -52.15
N LYS A 91 89.78 -2.68 -51.57
CA LYS A 91 88.70 -2.52 -50.57
C LYS A 91 87.33 -2.89 -51.13
N GLY A 92 86.98 -2.40 -52.31
CA GLY A 92 85.73 -2.72 -52.98
C GLY A 92 85.61 -4.21 -53.30
N LEU A 93 86.69 -4.82 -53.79
CA LEU A 93 86.76 -6.25 -54.07
C LEU A 93 86.57 -7.07 -52.79
N ALA A 94 87.20 -6.68 -51.68
CA ALA A 94 87.00 -7.35 -50.38
C ALA A 94 85.53 -7.30 -49.92
N ILE A 95 84.82 -6.19 -50.12
CA ILE A 95 83.39 -6.07 -49.79
C ILE A 95 82.53 -6.95 -50.71
N VAL A 96 82.85 -7.00 -52.00
CA VAL A 96 82.13 -7.87 -52.94
C VAL A 96 82.36 -9.34 -52.61
N THR A 97 83.59 -9.71 -52.22
CA THR A 97 83.91 -11.10 -51.91
C THR A 97 83.28 -11.59 -50.61
N THR A 98 83.09 -10.73 -49.61
CA THR A 98 82.33 -11.12 -48.41
C THR A 98 80.86 -11.38 -48.69
N ILE A 99 80.26 -10.68 -49.65
CA ILE A 99 78.82 -10.79 -49.96
C ILE A 99 78.53 -11.89 -51.00
N ALA A 100 79.34 -11.99 -52.06
CA ALA A 100 79.11 -12.92 -53.18
C ALA A 100 80.03 -14.15 -53.18
N GLY A 101 80.98 -14.27 -52.23
CA GLY A 101 82.00 -15.30 -52.22
C GLY A 101 83.23 -14.94 -53.08
N ALA A 102 84.10 -15.90 -53.40
CA ALA A 102 85.30 -15.61 -54.19
C ALA A 102 84.94 -15.11 -55.61
N VAL A 103 85.35 -13.88 -55.95
CA VAL A 103 85.11 -13.25 -57.27
C VAL A 103 86.44 -12.82 -57.88
N GLU A 104 86.59 -13.11 -59.17
CA GLU A 104 87.76 -12.70 -59.93
C GLU A 104 87.86 -11.17 -60.05
N ARG A 105 89.09 -10.63 -60.02
CA ARG A 105 89.36 -9.19 -60.06
C ARG A 105 88.69 -8.50 -61.25
N THR A 106 88.63 -9.16 -62.41
CA THR A 106 88.02 -8.68 -63.65
C THR A 106 86.49 -8.53 -63.54
N ASN A 107 85.84 -9.44 -62.81
CA ASN A 107 84.38 -9.54 -62.74
C ASN A 107 83.78 -8.84 -61.50
N ALA A 108 84.61 -8.45 -60.53
CA ALA A 108 84.18 -7.83 -59.27
C ALA A 108 83.29 -6.59 -59.47
N GLY A 109 83.59 -5.74 -60.46
CA GLY A 109 82.81 -4.52 -60.73
C GLY A 109 81.43 -4.76 -61.35
N VAL A 110 81.24 -5.85 -62.10
CA VAL A 110 79.92 -6.26 -62.62
C VAL A 110 79.11 -6.87 -61.48
N LYS A 111 79.73 -7.76 -60.69
CA LYS A 111 79.08 -8.39 -59.54
C LYS A 111 78.64 -7.37 -58.49
N ALA A 112 79.44 -6.34 -58.22
CA ALA A 112 79.08 -5.24 -57.33
C ALA A 112 77.80 -4.51 -57.79
N ARG A 113 77.68 -4.25 -59.09
CA ARG A 113 76.50 -3.59 -59.68
C ARG A 113 75.26 -4.47 -59.60
N GLU A 114 75.38 -5.76 -59.85
CA GLU A 114 74.29 -6.73 -59.66
C GLU A 114 73.81 -6.78 -58.21
N LEU A 115 74.73 -6.83 -57.24
CA LEU A 115 74.41 -6.84 -55.82
C LEU A 115 73.68 -5.56 -55.40
N LEU A 116 74.12 -4.40 -55.89
CA LEU A 116 73.46 -3.12 -55.62
C LEU A 116 72.05 -3.04 -56.24
N ALA A 117 71.86 -3.57 -57.45
CA ALA A 117 70.54 -3.66 -58.08
C ALA A 117 69.61 -4.56 -57.25
N LYS A 118 70.07 -5.75 -56.87
CA LYS A 118 69.31 -6.70 -56.04
C LYS A 118 69.00 -6.13 -54.66
N ALA A 119 69.92 -5.38 -54.06
CA ALA A 119 69.70 -4.71 -52.78
C ALA A 119 68.59 -3.64 -52.87
N ARG A 120 68.50 -2.90 -53.98
CA ARG A 120 67.42 -1.92 -54.21
C ARG A 120 66.06 -2.61 -54.37
N GLU A 121 66.01 -3.70 -55.14
CA GLU A 121 64.79 -4.52 -55.28
C GLU A 121 64.33 -5.06 -53.94
N LEU A 122 65.22 -5.71 -53.19
CA LEU A 122 64.90 -6.25 -51.87
C LEU A 122 64.46 -5.15 -50.89
N ARG A 123 65.09 -3.97 -50.90
CA ARG A 123 64.68 -2.84 -50.07
C ARG A 123 63.26 -2.40 -50.39
N SER A 124 62.90 -2.31 -51.68
CA SER A 124 61.53 -1.96 -52.09
C SER A 124 60.49 -3.00 -51.65
N VAL A 125 60.86 -4.28 -51.60
CA VAL A 125 59.99 -5.36 -51.10
C VAL A 125 59.84 -5.27 -49.58
N VAL A 126 60.92 -5.00 -48.85
CA VAL A 126 60.89 -4.81 -47.39
C VAL A 126 60.04 -3.60 -47.01
N GLU A 127 60.16 -2.49 -47.73
CA GLU A 127 59.33 -1.28 -47.53
C GLU A 127 57.83 -1.57 -47.70
N ARG A 128 57.47 -2.43 -48.66
CA ARG A 128 56.07 -2.87 -48.86
C ARG A 128 55.64 -4.03 -47.96
N GLY A 129 56.56 -4.63 -47.20
CA GLY A 129 56.32 -5.85 -46.44
C GLY A 129 55.24 -5.70 -45.37
N GLU A 130 55.27 -4.60 -44.62
CA GLU A 130 54.26 -4.33 -43.59
C GLU A 130 52.87 -4.07 -44.19
N GLN A 131 52.79 -3.37 -45.33
CA GLN A 131 51.54 -3.15 -46.06
C GLN A 131 50.96 -4.47 -46.60
N LEU A 132 51.79 -5.34 -47.17
CA LEU A 132 51.35 -6.65 -47.65
C LEU A 132 50.86 -7.55 -46.51
N LYS A 133 51.52 -7.52 -45.35
CA LYS A 133 51.07 -8.24 -44.16
C LYS A 133 49.73 -7.71 -43.64
N SER A 134 49.50 -6.40 -43.64
CA SER A 134 48.21 -5.85 -43.21
C SER A 134 47.09 -6.24 -44.17
N GLN A 135 47.31 -6.09 -45.48
CA GLN A 135 46.35 -6.51 -46.51
C GLN A 135 46.02 -8.00 -46.41
N TYR A 136 47.02 -8.85 -46.15
CA TYR A 136 46.79 -10.28 -45.94
C TYR A 136 45.92 -10.55 -44.71
N ARG A 137 46.19 -9.89 -43.57
CA ARG A 137 45.36 -10.02 -42.36
C ARG A 137 43.93 -9.53 -42.58
N ASP A 138 43.76 -8.45 -43.33
CA ASP A 138 42.44 -7.90 -43.65
C ASP A 138 41.65 -8.85 -44.57
N LEU A 139 42.33 -9.47 -45.55
CA LEU A 139 41.75 -10.52 -46.38
C LEU A 139 41.37 -11.75 -45.56
N GLU A 140 42.24 -12.22 -44.66
CA GLU A 140 41.91 -13.33 -43.76
C GLU A 140 40.68 -13.03 -42.89
N ARG A 141 40.59 -11.81 -42.35
CA ARG A 141 39.42 -11.35 -41.59
C ARG A 141 38.17 -11.32 -42.47
N SER A 142 38.27 -10.78 -43.68
CA SER A 142 37.15 -10.74 -44.62
C SER A 142 36.65 -12.12 -45.00
N VAL A 143 37.55 -13.08 -45.23
CA VAL A 143 37.19 -14.48 -45.55
C VAL A 143 36.53 -15.15 -44.36
N ARG A 144 37.04 -14.95 -43.14
CA ARG A 144 36.39 -15.48 -41.92
C ARG A 144 35.00 -14.89 -41.72
N ASN A 145 34.84 -13.58 -41.90
CA ASN A 145 33.55 -12.91 -41.79
C ASN A 145 32.56 -13.44 -42.85
N GLN A 146 33.03 -13.65 -44.07
CA GLN A 146 32.21 -14.24 -45.13
C GLN A 146 31.78 -15.66 -44.79
N GLN A 147 32.69 -16.52 -44.32
CA GLN A 147 32.37 -17.88 -43.88
C GLN A 147 31.31 -17.87 -42.77
N GLN A 148 31.51 -17.05 -41.74
CA GLN A 148 30.56 -16.93 -40.64
C GLN A 148 29.19 -16.45 -41.11
N ALA A 149 29.14 -15.44 -41.99
CA ALA A 149 27.88 -14.94 -42.56
C ALA A 149 27.17 -16.03 -43.39
N THR A 150 27.91 -16.82 -44.17
CA THR A 150 27.34 -17.94 -44.94
C THR A 150 26.82 -19.05 -44.05
N GLU A 151 27.51 -19.38 -42.96
CA GLU A 151 27.05 -20.36 -41.98
C GLU A 151 25.77 -19.89 -41.28
N GLN A 152 25.70 -18.61 -40.90
CA GLN A 152 24.52 -18.01 -40.30
C GLN A 152 23.33 -17.99 -41.28
N ALA A 153 23.55 -17.60 -42.54
CA ALA A 153 22.52 -17.62 -43.57
C ALA A 153 22.00 -19.05 -43.83
N GLN A 154 22.89 -20.04 -43.91
CA GLN A 154 22.50 -21.46 -44.03
C GLN A 154 21.74 -21.96 -42.80
N ALA A 155 22.16 -21.57 -41.59
CA ALA A 155 21.46 -21.93 -40.37
C ALA A 155 20.07 -21.29 -40.31
N TYR A 156 19.94 -20.04 -40.74
CA TYR A 156 18.66 -19.34 -40.88
C TYR A 156 17.76 -20.05 -41.89
N GLN A 157 18.29 -20.35 -43.08
CA GLN A 157 17.58 -21.09 -44.12
C GLN A 157 17.09 -22.45 -43.65
N LYS A 158 17.90 -23.19 -42.89
CA LYS A 158 17.46 -24.48 -42.30
C LYS A 158 16.32 -24.32 -41.30
N LYS A 159 16.30 -23.24 -40.53
CA LYS A 159 15.27 -22.99 -39.50
C LYS A 159 13.96 -22.48 -40.09
N PHE A 160 14.04 -21.53 -41.01
CA PHE A 160 12.87 -20.81 -41.54
C PHE A 160 12.47 -21.24 -42.94
N MET A 161 13.26 -22.10 -43.60
CA MET A 161 13.06 -22.53 -44.99
C MET A 161 13.04 -21.37 -46.00
N VAL A 162 13.68 -20.25 -45.66
CA VAL A 162 13.80 -19.04 -46.49
C VAL A 162 15.25 -18.86 -46.92
N VAL A 163 15.47 -18.58 -48.21
CA VAL A 163 16.81 -18.34 -48.76
C VAL A 163 17.13 -16.85 -48.71
N LEU A 164 18.27 -16.51 -48.10
CA LEU A 164 18.77 -15.13 -47.99
C LEU A 164 19.78 -14.86 -49.12
N ASP A 165 19.28 -14.59 -50.32
CA ASP A 165 20.11 -14.44 -51.53
C ASP A 165 20.58 -13.00 -51.78
N GLY A 166 20.44 -12.11 -50.80
CA GLY A 166 20.92 -10.72 -50.89
C GLY A 166 20.38 -9.80 -49.80
N GLU A 167 20.80 -8.54 -49.86
CA GLU A 167 20.43 -7.50 -48.88
C GLU A 167 18.92 -7.26 -48.83
N MET A 168 18.24 -7.26 -49.98
CA MET A 168 16.78 -7.07 -50.00
C MET A 168 16.02 -8.22 -49.33
N ALA A 169 16.44 -9.48 -49.54
CA ALA A 169 15.79 -10.63 -48.91
C ALA A 169 15.99 -10.63 -47.39
N LEU A 170 17.19 -10.21 -46.93
CA LEU A 170 17.47 -10.02 -45.51
C LEU A 170 16.61 -8.91 -44.90
N ALA A 171 16.51 -7.76 -45.55
CA ALA A 171 15.71 -6.64 -45.08
C ALA A 171 14.21 -7.01 -44.99
N GLN A 172 13.67 -7.71 -45.98
CA GLN A 172 12.28 -8.18 -45.97
C GLN A 172 11.99 -9.14 -44.81
N GLU A 173 12.90 -10.08 -44.54
CA GLU A 173 12.73 -11.01 -43.42
C GLU A 173 12.92 -10.33 -42.07
N GLN A 174 13.81 -9.33 -41.96
CA GLN A 174 13.93 -8.48 -40.77
C GLN A 174 12.64 -7.72 -40.51
N GLU A 175 12.10 -7.02 -41.50
CA GLU A 175 10.85 -6.28 -41.41
C GLU A 175 9.68 -7.21 -41.03
N ARG A 176 9.64 -8.42 -41.59
CA ARG A 176 8.65 -9.43 -41.22
C ARG A 176 8.76 -9.84 -39.74
N HIS A 177 9.97 -10.07 -39.23
CA HIS A 177 10.16 -10.42 -37.81
C HIS A 177 9.81 -9.24 -36.90
N GLU A 178 10.21 -8.03 -37.25
CA GLU A 178 9.85 -6.81 -36.54
C GLU A 178 8.32 -6.66 -36.47
N ALA A 179 7.62 -6.81 -37.60
CA ALA A 179 6.15 -6.77 -37.62
C ALA A 179 5.51 -7.87 -36.75
N THR A 180 6.08 -9.09 -36.73
CA THR A 180 5.57 -10.14 -35.84
C THR A 180 5.83 -9.84 -34.37
N LEU A 181 6.98 -9.25 -34.03
CA LEU A 181 7.29 -8.85 -32.65
C LEU A 181 6.35 -7.74 -32.21
N GLU A 182 6.13 -6.71 -33.04
CA GLU A 182 5.20 -5.63 -32.75
C GLU A 182 3.78 -6.15 -32.52
N SER A 183 3.31 -7.09 -33.36
CA SER A 183 1.99 -7.73 -33.18
C SER A 183 1.92 -8.49 -31.85
N LEU A 184 2.95 -9.27 -31.51
CA LEU A 184 2.99 -10.03 -30.26
C LEU A 184 3.06 -9.13 -29.02
N GLU A 185 3.79 -8.01 -29.10
CA GLU A 185 3.85 -7.01 -28.04
C GLU A 185 2.50 -6.33 -27.83
N GLN A 186 1.77 -6.02 -28.91
CA GLN A 186 0.40 -5.49 -28.84
C GLN A 186 -0.57 -6.50 -28.20
N ASP A 187 -0.53 -7.77 -28.63
CA ASP A 187 -1.35 -8.83 -28.04
C ASP A 187 -1.02 -9.04 -26.56
N GLN A 188 0.27 -9.02 -26.20
CA GLN A 188 0.70 -9.13 -24.81
C GLN A 188 0.18 -7.96 -23.97
N ALA A 189 0.26 -6.73 -24.48
CA ALA A 189 -0.25 -5.56 -23.78
C ALA A 189 -1.76 -5.66 -23.54
N ALA A 190 -2.53 -6.07 -24.55
CA ALA A 190 -3.97 -6.27 -24.45
C ALA A 190 -4.34 -7.35 -23.40
N LEU A 191 -3.62 -8.49 -23.39
CA LEU A 191 -3.83 -9.55 -22.40
C LEU A 191 -3.48 -9.11 -20.97
N VAL A 192 -2.45 -8.29 -20.81
CA VAL A 192 -2.07 -7.72 -19.51
C VAL A 192 -3.16 -6.77 -18.99
N GLU A 193 -3.73 -5.94 -19.86
CA GLU A 193 -4.84 -5.05 -19.53
C GLU A 193 -6.08 -5.85 -19.11
N GLN A 194 -6.50 -6.86 -19.91
CA GLN A 194 -7.62 -7.75 -19.58
C GLN A 194 -7.42 -8.46 -18.23
N ARG A 195 -6.21 -8.97 -17.98
CA ARG A 195 -5.88 -9.60 -16.70
C ARG A 195 -6.00 -8.62 -15.53
N ASN A 196 -5.55 -7.38 -15.71
CA ASN A 196 -5.62 -6.36 -14.66
C ASN A 196 -7.08 -5.96 -14.38
N GLU A 197 -7.91 -5.85 -15.41
CA GLU A 197 -9.35 -5.60 -15.28
C GLU A 197 -10.05 -6.73 -14.51
N LEU A 198 -9.80 -7.99 -14.88
CA LEU A 198 -10.34 -9.14 -14.15
C LEU A 198 -9.90 -9.18 -12.69
N ARG A 199 -8.63 -8.86 -12.41
CA ARG A 199 -8.14 -8.75 -11.02
C ARG A 199 -8.83 -7.63 -10.25
N HIS A 200 -9.12 -6.50 -10.89
CA HIS A 200 -9.84 -5.42 -10.25
C HIS A 200 -11.28 -5.84 -9.91
N GLN A 201 -11.97 -6.53 -10.83
CA GLN A 201 -13.30 -7.08 -10.61
C GLN A 201 -13.30 -8.14 -9.49
N GLU A 202 -12.31 -9.02 -9.45
CA GLU A 202 -12.13 -10.00 -8.36
C GLU A 202 -11.96 -9.30 -7.00
N GLN A 203 -11.15 -8.24 -6.94
CA GLN A 203 -10.99 -7.44 -5.72
C GLN A 203 -12.28 -6.74 -5.29
N GLN A 204 -13.03 -6.16 -6.23
CA GLN A 204 -14.33 -5.57 -5.92
C GLN A 204 -15.35 -6.60 -5.41
N LEU A 205 -15.41 -7.78 -6.05
CA LEU A 205 -16.32 -8.85 -5.66
C LEU A 205 -15.95 -9.43 -4.29
N SER A 206 -14.67 -9.70 -4.04
CA SER A 206 -14.20 -10.16 -2.73
C SER A 206 -14.49 -9.16 -1.62
N ALA A 207 -14.27 -7.85 -1.85
CA ALA A 207 -14.64 -6.82 -0.89
C ALA A 207 -16.15 -6.85 -0.59
N LYS A 208 -16.99 -6.97 -1.63
CA LYS A 208 -18.44 -7.07 -1.47
C LYS A 208 -18.87 -8.35 -0.75
N ILE A 209 -18.21 -9.48 -1.01
CA ILE A 209 -18.45 -10.74 -0.29
C ILE A 209 -18.13 -10.54 1.20
N THR A 210 -16.97 -9.98 1.54
CA THR A 210 -16.61 -9.76 2.95
C THR A 210 -17.58 -8.81 3.66
N GLU A 211 -18.09 -7.78 2.98
CA GLU A 211 -19.10 -6.88 3.53
C GLU A 211 -20.43 -7.60 3.78
N LEU A 212 -20.88 -8.44 2.84
CA LEU A 212 -22.11 -9.21 2.97
C LEU A 212 -21.99 -10.31 4.03
N GLU A 213 -20.85 -11.00 4.09
CA GLU A 213 -20.55 -12.00 5.13
C GLU A 213 -20.51 -11.37 6.52
N ALA A 214 -20.02 -10.14 6.66
CA ALA A 214 -20.07 -9.42 7.94
C ALA A 214 -21.51 -9.06 8.34
N LYS A 215 -22.39 -8.78 7.37
CA LYS A 215 -23.82 -8.47 7.61
C LYS A 215 -24.68 -9.71 7.82
N ALA A 216 -24.28 -10.87 7.29
CA ALA A 216 -25.08 -12.09 7.30
C ALA A 216 -25.49 -12.57 8.70
N PRO A 217 -24.61 -12.62 9.73
CA PRO A 217 -25.01 -13.06 11.07
C PRO A 217 -26.09 -12.17 11.70
N ALA A 218 -25.96 -10.86 11.54
CA ALA A 218 -26.96 -9.90 12.05
C ALA A 218 -28.29 -10.04 11.30
N TRP A 219 -28.24 -10.26 9.98
CA TRP A 219 -29.43 -10.49 9.16
C TRP A 219 -30.13 -11.80 9.53
N ILE A 220 -29.39 -12.89 9.74
CA ILE A 220 -29.94 -14.19 10.19
C ILE A 220 -30.60 -14.02 11.57
N ALA A 221 -29.91 -13.39 12.53
CA ALA A 221 -30.48 -13.16 13.85
C ALA A 221 -31.76 -12.30 13.81
N ALA A 222 -31.80 -11.29 12.95
CA ALA A 222 -33.01 -10.49 12.72
C ALA A 222 -34.11 -11.31 12.03
N SER A 223 -33.78 -12.14 11.04
CA SER A 223 -34.74 -13.03 10.37
C SER A 223 -35.35 -14.03 11.35
N ASP A 224 -34.52 -14.70 12.16
CA ASP A 224 -34.98 -15.64 13.19
C ASP A 224 -35.88 -14.94 14.22
N ALA A 225 -35.55 -13.71 14.61
CA ALA A 225 -36.38 -12.92 15.52
C ALA A 225 -37.71 -12.52 14.89
N LEU A 226 -37.71 -12.15 13.60
CA LEU A 226 -38.92 -11.83 12.85
C LEU A 226 -39.82 -13.06 12.66
N GLU A 227 -39.25 -14.22 12.33
CA GLU A 227 -39.99 -15.49 12.22
C GLU A 227 -40.64 -15.87 13.55
N ARG A 228 -39.91 -15.78 14.67
CA ARG A 228 -40.47 -16.01 16.01
C ARG A 228 -41.59 -15.03 16.34
N LEU A 229 -41.48 -13.77 15.93
CA LEU A 229 -42.55 -12.78 16.11
C LEU A 229 -43.77 -13.08 15.25
N ALA A 230 -43.57 -13.48 14.00
CA ALA A 230 -44.64 -13.89 13.10
C ALA A 230 -45.38 -15.13 13.65
N GLU A 231 -44.65 -16.14 14.15
CA GLU A 231 -45.25 -17.31 14.81
C GLU A 231 -46.04 -16.93 16.07
N GLN A 232 -45.53 -16.01 16.89
CA GLN A 232 -46.19 -15.61 18.14
C GLN A 232 -47.40 -14.70 17.92
N SER A 233 -47.38 -13.87 16.88
CA SER A 233 -48.46 -12.93 16.55
C SER A 233 -49.47 -13.49 15.57
N GLU A 234 -49.20 -14.67 14.96
CA GLU A 234 -50.02 -15.29 13.91
C GLU A 234 -50.32 -14.33 12.75
N ALA A 235 -49.37 -13.42 12.46
CA ALA A 235 -49.51 -12.37 11.47
C ALA A 235 -48.36 -12.41 10.45
N GLU A 236 -48.66 -12.07 9.20
CA GLU A 236 -47.67 -11.95 8.13
C GLU A 236 -46.91 -10.61 8.28
N LEU A 237 -45.61 -10.70 8.57
CA LEU A 237 -44.74 -9.55 8.84
C LEU A 237 -43.81 -9.26 7.65
N ASP A 238 -44.39 -9.05 6.46
CA ASP A 238 -43.65 -8.92 5.20
C ASP A 238 -42.97 -7.56 5.01
N SER A 239 -43.35 -6.56 5.80
CA SER A 239 -42.83 -5.21 5.68
C SER A 239 -42.62 -4.55 7.04
N SER A 240 -41.74 -3.55 7.09
CA SER A 240 -41.54 -2.73 8.29
C SER A 240 -42.85 -2.04 8.75
N GLN A 241 -43.74 -1.70 7.81
CA GLN A 241 -45.06 -1.16 8.13
C GLN A 241 -45.95 -2.22 8.80
N ALA A 242 -45.97 -3.45 8.28
CA ALA A 242 -46.71 -4.55 8.86
C ALA A 242 -46.27 -4.87 10.30
N VAL A 243 -44.95 -4.81 10.58
CA VAL A 243 -44.42 -4.97 11.95
C VAL A 243 -44.94 -3.88 12.89
N MET A 244 -44.94 -2.63 12.46
CA MET A 244 -45.43 -1.51 13.27
C MET A 244 -46.95 -1.59 13.49
N GLU A 245 -47.72 -1.99 12.48
CA GLU A 245 -49.17 -2.21 12.60
C GLU A 245 -49.49 -3.36 13.56
N ALA A 246 -48.80 -4.49 13.43
CA ALA A 246 -48.95 -5.62 14.34
C ALA A 246 -48.58 -5.26 15.78
N MET A 247 -47.53 -4.46 15.96
CA MET A 247 -47.13 -3.94 17.27
C MET A 247 -48.20 -3.01 17.86
N GLN A 248 -48.77 -2.09 17.08
CA GLN A 248 -49.85 -1.20 17.52
C GLN A 248 -51.10 -2.00 17.93
N LYS A 249 -51.51 -2.97 17.11
CA LYS A 249 -52.63 -3.86 17.40
C LYS A 249 -52.40 -4.67 18.69
N THR A 250 -51.18 -5.13 18.91
CA THR A 250 -50.79 -5.83 20.15
C THR A 250 -50.87 -4.91 21.37
N LEU A 251 -50.43 -3.66 21.24
CA LEU A 251 -50.51 -2.66 22.31
C LEU A 251 -51.97 -2.30 22.66
N GLU A 252 -52.84 -2.16 21.68
CA GLU A 252 -54.28 -1.92 21.90
C GLU A 252 -54.93 -3.13 22.60
N SER A 253 -54.58 -4.33 22.16
CA SER A 253 -55.04 -5.58 22.77
C SER A 253 -54.52 -5.72 24.21
N GLU A 254 -53.28 -5.33 24.49
CA GLU A 254 -52.69 -5.34 25.83
C GLU A 254 -53.40 -4.36 26.77
N ARG A 255 -53.66 -3.13 26.31
CA ARG A 255 -54.40 -2.12 27.08
C ARG A 255 -55.81 -2.56 27.43
N THR A 256 -56.52 -3.13 26.47
CA THR A 256 -57.89 -3.65 26.70
C THR A 256 -57.89 -4.84 27.65
N ALA A 257 -56.97 -5.79 27.50
CA ALA A 257 -56.82 -6.93 28.41
C ALA A 257 -56.44 -6.49 29.84
N SER A 258 -55.52 -5.52 29.97
CA SER A 258 -55.10 -4.93 31.25
C SER A 258 -56.27 -4.21 31.93
N SER A 259 -57.03 -3.40 31.20
CA SER A 259 -58.25 -2.75 31.71
C SER A 259 -59.29 -3.77 32.17
N ASN A 260 -59.52 -4.85 31.41
CA ASN A 260 -60.45 -5.91 31.78
C ASN A 260 -60.01 -6.63 33.06
N ARG A 261 -58.71 -6.93 33.18
CA ARG A 261 -58.13 -7.51 34.40
C ARG A 261 -58.36 -6.60 35.61
N ASP A 262 -58.11 -5.30 35.47
CA ASP A 262 -58.27 -4.33 36.55
C ASP A 262 -59.74 -4.17 36.96
N GLN A 263 -60.68 -4.21 35.99
CA GLN A 263 -62.12 -4.22 36.26
C GLN A 263 -62.55 -5.49 37.01
N LEU A 264 -62.07 -6.66 36.62
CA LEU A 264 -62.36 -7.92 37.31
C LEU A 264 -61.74 -7.95 38.71
N ALA A 265 -60.54 -7.39 38.89
CA ALA A 265 -59.92 -7.25 40.20
C ALA A 265 -60.74 -6.34 41.13
N ALA A 266 -61.22 -5.20 40.62
CA ALA A 266 -62.10 -4.31 41.35
C ALA A 266 -63.44 -4.98 41.69
N ARG A 267 -64.03 -5.73 40.75
CA ARG A 267 -65.28 -6.48 40.98
C ARG A 267 -65.09 -7.58 42.01
N LYS A 268 -63.97 -8.30 41.97
CA LYS A 268 -63.60 -9.30 42.98
C LYS A 268 -63.54 -8.67 44.37
N GLN A 269 -62.83 -7.55 44.52
CA GLN A 269 -62.74 -6.84 45.81
C GLN A 269 -64.12 -6.39 46.31
N GLN A 270 -64.99 -5.91 45.43
CA GLN A 270 -66.37 -5.57 45.80
C GLN A 270 -67.14 -6.80 46.30
N LEU A 271 -67.08 -7.92 45.58
CA LEU A 271 -67.73 -9.17 45.99
C LEU A 271 -67.17 -9.71 47.30
N ASP A 272 -65.84 -9.67 47.49
CA ASP A 272 -65.20 -10.08 48.74
C ASP A 272 -65.69 -9.23 49.92
N ASN A 273 -65.79 -7.90 49.74
CA ASN A 273 -66.35 -6.99 50.76
C ASN A 273 -67.84 -7.25 51.03
N ASP A 274 -68.63 -7.50 49.99
CA ASP A 274 -70.06 -7.78 50.12
C ASP A 274 -70.31 -9.13 50.83
N ILE A 275 -69.51 -10.15 50.51
CA ILE A 275 -69.51 -11.45 51.19
C ILE A 275 -69.10 -11.28 52.66
N GLU A 276 -68.03 -10.53 52.94
CA GLU A 276 -67.56 -10.29 54.31
C GLU A 276 -68.63 -9.59 55.15
N ARG A 277 -69.30 -8.55 54.59
CA ARG A 277 -70.40 -7.83 55.24
C ARG A 277 -71.58 -8.76 55.56
N LEU A 278 -72.04 -9.54 54.58
CA LEU A 278 -73.20 -10.42 54.75
C LEU A 278 -72.88 -11.66 55.61
N ALA A 279 -71.62 -12.07 55.70
CA ALA A 279 -71.18 -13.19 56.53
C ALA A 279 -71.04 -12.84 58.02
N GLN A 280 -71.08 -11.55 58.39
CA GLN A 280 -71.08 -11.15 59.79
C GLN A 280 -72.38 -11.58 60.48
N PRO A 281 -72.32 -12.19 61.69
CA PRO A 281 -73.52 -12.58 62.42
C PRO A 281 -74.34 -11.33 62.79
N GLY A 282 -75.61 -11.30 62.38
CA GLY A 282 -76.54 -10.19 62.58
C GLY A 282 -76.84 -9.36 61.33
N GLY A 283 -76.10 -9.53 60.22
CA GLY A 283 -76.36 -8.85 58.95
C GLY A 283 -76.38 -7.32 58.99
N SER A 284 -75.96 -6.71 60.11
CA SER A 284 -76.05 -5.28 60.36
C SER A 284 -74.94 -4.53 59.63
N ASP A 285 -75.31 -3.43 58.94
CA ASP A 285 -74.36 -2.54 58.26
C ASP A 285 -73.35 -1.86 59.21
N ASP A 286 -73.63 -1.84 60.53
CA ASP A 286 -72.81 -1.17 61.53
C ASP A 286 -72.34 -2.13 62.63
N SER A 287 -71.03 -2.43 62.63
CA SER A 287 -70.36 -3.25 63.64
C SER A 287 -70.52 -2.73 65.07
N ARG A 288 -70.87 -1.44 65.24
CA ARG A 288 -71.11 -0.81 66.55
C ARG A 288 -72.39 -1.29 67.20
N LEU A 289 -73.46 -1.55 66.43
CA LEU A 289 -74.77 -1.94 66.97
C LEU A 289 -74.70 -3.23 67.80
N ARG A 290 -73.83 -4.16 67.43
CA ARG A 290 -73.61 -5.39 68.20
C ARG A 290 -72.93 -5.13 69.54
N ALA A 291 -71.87 -4.31 69.56
CA ALA A 291 -71.21 -3.91 70.81
C ALA A 291 -72.18 -3.13 71.72
N LEU A 292 -73.09 -2.36 71.13
CA LEU A 292 -74.18 -1.69 71.85
C LEU A 292 -75.18 -2.70 72.45
N ALA A 293 -75.57 -3.75 71.72
CA ALA A 293 -76.44 -4.79 72.24
C ALA A 293 -75.83 -5.51 73.45
N ASP A 294 -74.56 -5.90 73.36
CA ASP A 294 -73.82 -6.57 74.44
C ASP A 294 -73.69 -5.67 75.70
N THR A 295 -73.43 -4.37 75.53
CA THR A 295 -73.28 -3.43 76.66
C THR A 295 -74.61 -3.08 77.33
N LEU A 296 -75.69 -3.00 76.55
CA LEU A 296 -77.04 -2.78 77.06
C LEU A 296 -77.63 -4.04 77.72
N GLY A 297 -77.09 -5.22 77.40
CA GLY A 297 -77.59 -6.52 77.88
C GLY A 297 -78.85 -6.95 77.15
N GLY A 298 -78.98 -6.55 75.87
CA GLY A 298 -80.09 -6.88 74.99
C GLY A 298 -79.65 -7.75 73.81
N THR A 299 -80.63 -8.26 73.08
CA THR A 299 -80.44 -9.01 71.83
C THR A 299 -80.82 -8.15 70.64
N MET A 300 -80.21 -8.36 69.48
CA MET A 300 -80.59 -7.62 68.28
C MET A 300 -81.93 -8.15 67.76
N LEU A 301 -82.80 -7.26 67.29
CA LEU A 301 -84.07 -7.65 66.66
C LEU A 301 -83.82 -8.55 65.43
N SER A 302 -82.69 -8.38 64.74
CA SER A 302 -82.27 -9.24 63.64
C SER A 302 -81.95 -10.68 64.03
N GLU A 303 -81.53 -10.92 65.27
CA GLU A 303 -81.22 -12.27 65.79
C GLU A 303 -82.51 -12.98 66.25
N ILE A 304 -83.49 -12.25 66.77
CA ILE A 304 -84.81 -12.81 67.16
C ILE A 304 -85.57 -13.29 65.92
N TYR A 305 -85.45 -12.55 64.81
CA TYR A 305 -86.09 -12.88 63.53
C TYR A 305 -85.16 -13.61 62.54
N ASP A 306 -84.18 -14.37 63.03
CA ASP A 306 -83.34 -15.19 62.16
C ASP A 306 -84.09 -16.40 61.56
N ASP A 307 -85.15 -16.90 62.21
CA ASP A 307 -85.90 -18.11 61.80
C ASP A 307 -87.14 -17.85 60.91
N ILE A 308 -87.30 -16.64 60.36
CA ILE A 308 -88.37 -16.32 59.41
C ILE A 308 -88.12 -16.99 58.05
N THR A 309 -89.19 -17.34 57.32
CA THR A 309 -89.11 -17.82 55.94
C THR A 309 -88.54 -16.76 54.97
N ILE A 310 -87.99 -17.23 53.85
CA ILE A 310 -87.35 -16.35 52.84
C ILE A 310 -88.37 -15.38 52.21
N ASP A 311 -89.62 -15.82 52.05
CA ASP A 311 -90.70 -15.03 51.43
C ASP A 311 -91.23 -13.94 52.37
N ASP A 312 -91.22 -14.18 53.68
CA ASP A 312 -91.74 -13.25 54.69
C ASP A 312 -90.67 -12.25 55.20
N ALA A 313 -89.39 -12.57 55.07
CA ALA A 313 -88.28 -11.73 55.54
C ALA A 313 -88.28 -10.28 54.98
N PRO A 314 -88.61 -10.02 53.69
CA PRO A 314 -88.76 -8.67 53.13
C PRO A 314 -89.92 -7.89 53.75
N TYR A 315 -91.03 -8.59 54.03
CA TYR A 315 -92.20 -8.00 54.66
C TYR A 315 -91.88 -7.49 56.07
N PHE A 316 -91.31 -8.33 56.92
CA PHE A 316 -90.94 -7.94 58.29
C PHE A 316 -89.86 -6.84 58.30
N SER A 317 -88.88 -6.92 57.38
CA SER A 317 -87.84 -5.88 57.27
C SER A 317 -88.42 -4.51 56.89
N ALA A 318 -89.45 -4.48 56.04
CA ALA A 318 -90.18 -3.26 55.67
C ALA A 318 -91.12 -2.78 56.78
N MET A 319 -91.78 -3.71 57.48
CA MET A 319 -92.68 -3.45 58.59
C MET A 319 -91.97 -2.74 59.74
N TYR A 320 -90.75 -3.13 60.11
CA TYR A 320 -89.98 -2.45 61.15
C TYR A 320 -89.29 -1.17 60.65
N GLY A 321 -89.01 -1.07 59.34
CA GLY A 321 -88.42 0.13 58.74
C GLY A 321 -87.05 0.46 59.34
N PRO A 322 -86.79 1.70 59.84
CA PRO A 322 -85.55 2.01 60.56
C PRO A 322 -85.36 1.23 61.87
N ALA A 323 -86.45 0.80 62.51
CA ALA A 323 -86.40 0.01 63.74
C ALA A 323 -85.97 -1.45 63.53
N ARG A 324 -85.66 -1.87 62.29
CA ARG A 324 -85.10 -3.19 61.99
C ARG A 324 -83.76 -3.46 62.69
N HIS A 325 -83.03 -2.38 63.02
CA HIS A 325 -81.77 -2.43 63.76
C HIS A 325 -81.97 -2.23 65.27
N ALA A 326 -83.19 -2.40 65.78
CA ALA A 326 -83.47 -2.19 67.19
C ALA A 326 -82.78 -3.23 68.09
N ILE A 327 -82.44 -2.81 69.29
CA ILE A 327 -81.97 -3.68 70.36
C ILE A 327 -83.16 -3.97 71.27
N VAL A 328 -83.48 -5.25 71.45
CA VAL A 328 -84.54 -5.71 72.35
C VAL A 328 -83.93 -5.90 73.73
N VAL A 329 -84.50 -5.22 74.74
CA VAL A 329 -84.01 -5.28 76.12
C VAL A 329 -85.17 -5.66 77.06
N PRO A 330 -84.94 -6.49 78.10
CA PRO A 330 -86.01 -6.95 78.99
C PRO A 330 -86.68 -5.85 79.82
N ASP A 331 -85.98 -4.75 80.11
CA ASP A 331 -86.49 -3.63 80.91
C ASP A 331 -85.83 -2.31 80.48
N LEU A 332 -86.65 -1.28 80.21
CA LEU A 332 -86.18 0.06 79.84
C LEU A 332 -85.63 0.87 81.03
N GLN A 333 -85.85 0.41 82.27
CA GLN A 333 -85.38 1.10 83.47
C GLN A 333 -83.85 1.00 83.62
N GLY A 334 -83.19 2.17 83.65
CA GLY A 334 -81.72 2.28 83.79
C GLY A 334 -80.94 2.24 82.47
N ILE A 335 -81.57 1.96 81.33
CA ILE A 335 -80.92 2.04 80.01
C ILE A 335 -80.54 3.49 79.67
N LYS A 336 -81.36 4.47 80.07
CA LYS A 336 -81.09 5.90 79.83
C LYS A 336 -79.76 6.35 80.43
N ASP A 337 -79.39 5.83 81.61
CA ASP A 337 -78.14 6.17 82.28
C ASP A 337 -76.93 5.51 81.59
N LYS A 338 -77.12 4.29 81.06
CA LYS A 338 -76.10 3.61 80.25
C LYS A 338 -75.90 4.33 78.91
N LEU A 339 -76.96 4.79 78.25
CA LEU A 339 -76.89 5.52 76.98
C LEU A 339 -76.11 6.84 77.10
N ILE A 340 -76.25 7.55 78.23
CA ILE A 340 -75.49 8.79 78.49
C ILE A 340 -73.98 8.52 78.64
N ALA A 341 -73.62 7.30 79.09
CA ALA A 341 -72.23 6.90 79.30
C ALA A 341 -71.55 6.36 78.02
N LEU A 342 -72.27 6.22 76.92
CA LEU A 342 -71.73 5.76 75.65
C LEU A 342 -71.40 6.92 74.71
N ASP A 343 -70.13 7.01 74.32
CA ASP A 343 -69.62 8.05 73.41
C ASP A 343 -69.71 7.67 71.92
N ASP A 344 -69.93 6.39 71.57
CA ASP A 344 -69.97 5.89 70.18
C ASP A 344 -71.29 5.16 69.88
N CYS A 345 -72.32 5.92 69.50
CA CYS A 345 -73.61 5.41 69.06
C CYS A 345 -73.99 5.95 67.66
N PRO A 346 -74.80 5.23 66.88
CA PRO A 346 -75.35 5.74 65.62
C PRO A 346 -76.29 6.92 65.86
N ASP A 347 -76.53 7.72 64.82
CA ASP A 347 -77.37 8.93 64.89
C ASP A 347 -78.79 8.63 65.38
N ASP A 348 -79.35 7.48 64.98
CA ASP A 348 -80.64 6.98 65.42
C ASP A 348 -80.50 5.56 66.01
N LEU A 349 -80.80 5.39 67.30
CA LEU A 349 -80.82 4.08 67.98
C LEU A 349 -82.23 3.74 68.46
N TYR A 350 -82.76 2.61 67.99
CA TYR A 350 -84.06 2.08 68.40
C TYR A 350 -83.87 1.03 69.49
N ILE A 351 -84.64 1.12 70.57
CA ILE A 351 -84.65 0.15 71.66
C ILE A 351 -86.09 -0.26 71.90
N ILE A 352 -86.35 -1.55 71.92
CA ILE A 352 -87.69 -2.10 72.13
C ILE A 352 -87.68 -2.89 73.43
N GLU A 353 -88.68 -2.67 74.26
CA GLU A 353 -88.92 -3.48 75.46
C GLU A 353 -89.61 -4.78 75.05
N GLY A 354 -89.01 -5.92 75.36
CA GLY A 354 -89.57 -7.21 74.98
C GLY A 354 -88.74 -8.37 75.49
N ASP A 355 -89.37 -9.54 75.58
CA ASP A 355 -88.65 -10.79 75.84
C ASP A 355 -88.09 -11.35 74.53
N ALA A 356 -86.85 -11.81 74.54
CA ALA A 356 -86.16 -12.32 73.35
C ALA A 356 -86.74 -13.66 72.87
N ASP A 357 -87.32 -14.45 73.79
CA ASP A 357 -87.84 -15.79 73.49
C ASP A 357 -89.32 -15.79 73.05
N ALA A 358 -90.06 -14.72 73.34
CA ALA A 358 -91.50 -14.58 73.06
C ALA A 358 -91.88 -13.14 72.71
N PHE A 359 -91.21 -12.60 71.69
CA PHE A 359 -91.43 -11.25 71.20
C PHE A 359 -92.82 -11.10 70.57
N ASP A 360 -93.53 -10.00 70.87
CA ASP A 360 -94.91 -9.75 70.44
C ASP A 360 -94.96 -8.63 69.38
N ASP A 361 -95.53 -8.95 68.22
CA ASP A 361 -95.52 -8.12 67.02
C ASP A 361 -96.76 -7.23 66.91
N SER A 362 -97.72 -7.36 67.84
CA SER A 362 -99.07 -6.82 67.70
C SER A 362 -99.24 -5.31 67.97
N GLY A 363 -98.13 -4.56 68.01
CA GLY A 363 -98.11 -3.12 68.31
C GLY A 363 -98.20 -2.17 67.10
N PHE A 364 -98.11 -2.68 65.86
CA PHE A 364 -98.13 -1.84 64.65
C PHE A 364 -99.47 -1.91 63.92
N ASP A 365 -100.03 -0.75 63.56
CA ASP A 365 -101.20 -0.64 62.68
C ASP A 365 -100.72 -0.54 61.22
N VAL A 366 -100.90 -1.63 60.46
CA VAL A 366 -100.23 -1.88 59.19
C VAL A 366 -101.24 -2.11 58.06
N ASP A 367 -101.14 -1.30 57.00
CA ASP A 367 -101.81 -1.52 55.73
C ASP A 367 -100.84 -2.19 54.75
N GLU A 368 -101.18 -3.40 54.28
CA GLU A 368 -100.37 -4.13 53.31
C GLU A 368 -100.64 -3.65 51.88
N LEU A 369 -99.58 -3.36 51.13
CA LEU A 369 -99.61 -3.03 49.71
C LEU A 369 -98.79 -4.03 48.91
N GLU A 370 -98.97 -4.06 47.59
CA GLU A 370 -98.14 -4.86 46.69
C GLU A 370 -96.69 -4.33 46.72
N ASP A 371 -95.75 -5.19 47.16
CA ASP A 371 -94.31 -4.90 47.37
C ASP A 371 -93.95 -3.81 48.41
N ALA A 372 -94.88 -3.41 49.28
CA ALA A 372 -94.63 -2.40 50.29
C ALA A 372 -95.55 -2.50 51.51
N VAL A 373 -95.12 -1.89 52.62
CA VAL A 373 -95.87 -1.80 53.87
C VAL A 373 -96.12 -0.34 54.23
N CYS A 374 -97.36 0.00 54.55
CA CYS A 374 -97.74 1.29 55.11
C CYS A 374 -97.99 1.14 56.62
N VAL A 375 -97.09 1.68 57.44
CA VAL A 375 -97.21 1.62 58.91
C VAL A 375 -97.71 2.96 59.43
N HIS A 376 -98.84 2.96 60.14
CA HIS A 376 -99.35 4.13 60.86
C HIS A 376 -98.59 4.28 62.18
N LEU A 377 -97.79 5.34 62.30
CA LEU A 377 -96.99 5.61 63.50
C LEU A 377 -97.80 6.33 64.58
N ASN A 378 -98.75 7.18 64.18
CA ASN A 378 -99.67 7.98 64.99
C ASN A 378 -100.85 8.44 64.09
N ASP A 379 -101.95 8.99 64.65
CA ASP A 379 -103.12 9.51 63.91
C ASP A 379 -102.82 10.52 62.78
N ARG A 380 -101.59 11.04 62.68
CA ARG A 380 -101.16 12.06 61.71
C ARG A 380 -99.88 11.71 60.94
N GLN A 381 -99.33 10.50 61.08
CA GLN A 381 -98.07 10.08 60.43
C GLN A 381 -98.14 8.65 59.90
N LEU A 382 -97.76 8.46 58.63
CA LEU A 382 -97.68 7.18 57.95
C LEU A 382 -96.27 6.99 57.35
N ARG A 383 -95.73 5.78 57.48
CA ARG A 383 -94.45 5.37 56.89
C ARG A 383 -94.69 4.37 55.78
N TYR A 384 -94.23 4.71 54.58
CA TYR A 384 -94.20 3.81 53.43
C TYR A 384 -92.80 3.18 53.32
N SER A 385 -92.74 1.87 53.49
CA SER A 385 -91.51 1.07 53.35
C SER A 385 -91.67 0.08 52.21
N ARG A 386 -90.82 0.14 51.18
CA ARG A 386 -90.79 -0.92 50.16
C ARG A 386 -90.10 -2.15 50.70
N PHE A 387 -90.50 -3.32 50.21
CA PHE A 387 -89.76 -4.56 50.47
C PHE A 387 -88.31 -4.40 50.02
N PRO A 388 -87.33 -4.51 50.93
CA PRO A 388 -85.94 -4.42 50.55
C PRO A 388 -85.57 -5.65 49.72
N LYS A 389 -84.80 -5.44 48.65
CA LYS A 389 -84.22 -6.55 47.86
C LYS A 389 -83.29 -7.44 48.71
N VAL A 390 -82.81 -6.89 49.82
CA VAL A 390 -81.97 -7.57 50.81
C VAL A 390 -82.66 -7.40 52.17
N PRO A 391 -83.48 -8.35 52.61
CA PRO A 391 -84.02 -8.33 53.96
C PRO A 391 -82.88 -8.52 54.97
N LEU A 392 -82.97 -7.79 56.09
CA LEU A 392 -82.03 -7.94 57.20
C LEU A 392 -82.34 -9.22 57.99
N PHE A 393 -83.63 -9.52 58.10
CA PHE A 393 -84.19 -10.69 58.79
C PHE A 393 -84.10 -11.96 57.93
N GLY A 394 -84.10 -13.12 58.58
CA GLY A 394 -84.05 -14.43 57.92
C GLY A 394 -82.62 -14.87 57.58
N ARG A 395 -82.10 -15.82 58.36
CA ARG A 395 -80.80 -16.47 58.13
C ARG A 395 -80.77 -17.23 56.81
N ALA A 396 -81.86 -17.90 56.44
CA ALA A 396 -81.96 -18.68 55.21
C ALA A 396 -81.82 -17.80 53.95
N ALA A 397 -82.43 -16.61 53.94
CA ALA A 397 -82.31 -15.65 52.84
C ALA A 397 -80.89 -15.08 52.72
N ARG A 398 -80.23 -14.82 53.87
CA ARG A 398 -78.84 -14.38 53.95
C ARG A 398 -77.86 -15.45 53.44
N GLU A 399 -78.05 -16.70 53.85
CA GLU A 399 -77.23 -17.84 53.42
C GLU A 399 -77.36 -18.12 51.91
N GLN A 400 -78.56 -18.10 51.35
CA GLN A 400 -78.78 -18.28 49.91
C GLN A 400 -78.08 -17.17 49.09
N ARG A 401 -78.16 -15.92 49.52
CA ARG A 401 -77.47 -14.81 48.84
C ARG A 401 -75.96 -14.89 48.98
N LEU A 402 -75.46 -15.29 50.14
CA LEU A 402 -74.02 -15.57 50.34
C LEU A 402 -73.54 -16.67 49.40
N GLU A 403 -74.33 -17.71 49.16
CA GLU A 403 -74.02 -18.77 48.20
C GLU A 403 -73.96 -18.22 46.77
N THR A 404 -74.96 -17.43 46.33
CA THR A 404 -74.93 -16.78 45.01
C THR A 404 -73.73 -15.84 44.85
N LEU A 405 -73.41 -15.03 45.86
CA LEU A 405 -72.25 -14.14 45.82
C LEU A 405 -70.92 -14.90 45.81
N ARG A 406 -70.84 -16.05 46.50
CA ARG A 406 -69.67 -16.94 46.46
C ARG A 406 -69.49 -17.55 45.08
N GLU A 407 -70.57 -18.01 44.44
CA GLU A 407 -70.55 -18.50 43.06
C GLU A 407 -70.11 -17.40 42.08
N GLU A 408 -70.69 -16.20 42.18
CA GLU A 408 -70.28 -15.03 41.38
C GLU A 408 -68.80 -14.70 41.61
N ARG A 409 -68.32 -14.75 42.86
CA ARG A 409 -66.91 -14.51 43.20
C ARG A 409 -65.99 -15.58 42.59
N ASP A 410 -66.37 -16.84 42.66
CA ASP A 410 -65.57 -17.93 42.08
C ASP A 410 -65.46 -17.79 40.56
N GLN A 411 -66.54 -17.43 39.89
CA GLN A 411 -66.54 -17.13 38.46
C GLN A 411 -65.63 -15.92 38.14
N VAL A 412 -65.75 -14.83 38.89
CA VAL A 412 -64.91 -13.63 38.70
C VAL A 412 -63.43 -13.93 39.00
N VAL A 413 -63.13 -14.80 39.96
CA VAL A 413 -61.76 -15.24 40.25
C VAL A 413 -61.19 -16.04 39.08
N GLU A 414 -61.96 -16.96 38.49
CA GLU A 414 -61.54 -17.71 37.31
C GLU A 414 -61.32 -16.79 36.10
N ASP A 415 -62.25 -15.87 35.84
CA ASP A 415 -62.16 -14.93 34.73
C ASP A 415 -61.01 -13.93 34.92
N HIS A 416 -60.76 -13.48 36.16
CA HIS A 416 -59.59 -12.67 36.49
C HIS A 416 -58.29 -13.43 36.25
N ALA A 417 -58.24 -14.73 36.59
CA ALA A 417 -57.05 -15.56 36.34
C ALA A 417 -56.77 -15.70 34.83
N LYS A 418 -57.81 -15.94 34.03
CA LYS A 418 -57.71 -15.97 32.55
C LYS A 418 -57.26 -14.62 31.99
N ALA A 419 -57.92 -13.53 32.37
CA ALA A 419 -57.57 -12.18 31.92
C ALA A 419 -56.14 -11.77 32.32
N SER A 420 -55.68 -12.17 33.52
CA SER A 420 -54.32 -11.93 33.96
C SER A 420 -53.30 -12.73 33.15
N PHE A 421 -53.61 -13.97 32.75
CA PHE A 421 -52.74 -14.76 31.89
C PHE A 421 -52.65 -14.16 30.48
N ASP A 422 -53.79 -13.76 29.90
CA ASP A 422 -53.86 -13.14 28.58
C ASP A 422 -53.13 -11.79 28.55
N SER A 423 -53.30 -10.96 29.59
CA SER A 423 -52.57 -9.71 29.75
C SER A 423 -51.05 -9.94 29.82
N GLN A 424 -50.59 -10.93 30.58
CA GLN A 424 -49.16 -11.27 30.64
C GLN A 424 -48.63 -11.79 29.30
N LYS A 425 -49.41 -12.59 28.57
CA LYS A 425 -49.04 -13.10 27.24
C LYS A 425 -48.86 -11.94 26.25
N LEU A 426 -49.82 -11.02 26.21
CA LEU A 426 -49.78 -9.84 25.35
C LEU A 426 -48.66 -8.88 25.74
N GLN A 427 -48.39 -8.71 27.05
CA GLN A 427 -47.27 -7.90 27.53
C GLN A 427 -45.92 -8.48 27.09
N ARG A 428 -45.72 -9.80 27.17
CA ARG A 428 -44.51 -10.47 26.67
C ARG A 428 -44.35 -10.32 25.16
N LEU A 429 -45.46 -10.45 24.41
CA LEU A 429 -45.45 -10.25 22.96
C LEU A 429 -45.11 -8.80 22.59
N TYR A 430 -45.65 -7.83 23.32
CA TYR A 430 -45.29 -6.42 23.11
C TYR A 430 -43.81 -6.14 23.44
N GLN A 431 -43.27 -6.78 24.47
CA GLN A 431 -41.84 -6.70 24.79
C GLN A 431 -40.96 -7.33 23.71
N SER A 432 -41.37 -8.45 23.11
CA SER A 432 -40.61 -9.05 21.99
C SER A 432 -40.64 -8.16 20.74
N PHE A 433 -41.78 -7.52 20.42
CA PHE A 433 -41.84 -6.50 19.38
C PHE A 433 -40.90 -5.31 19.66
N ASN A 434 -40.91 -4.78 20.89
CA ASN A 434 -40.01 -3.69 21.30
C ASN A 434 -38.52 -4.07 21.27
N SER A 435 -38.18 -5.33 21.49
CA SER A 435 -36.79 -5.80 21.45
C SER A 435 -36.29 -6.03 20.02
N PHE A 436 -37.20 -6.23 19.07
CA PHE A 436 -36.89 -6.47 17.67
C PHE A 436 -36.70 -5.16 16.89
N VAL A 437 -37.55 -4.16 17.16
CA VAL A 437 -37.39 -2.78 16.68
C VAL A 437 -36.17 -2.13 17.30
#